data_AF-A0AAW9GUS4-F1
#
_entry.id   AF-A0AAW9GUS4-F1
#
_cell.length_a   1.000
_cell.length_b   1.000
_cell.length_c   1.000
_cell.angle_alpha   90.00
_cell.angle_beta   90.00
_cell.angle_gamma   90.00
#
_symmetry.space_group_name_H-M   'P 1'
#
loop_
_entity.id
_entity.type
_entity.pdbx_description
1 polymer ?
#
loop_
_entity_poly.entity_id
_entity_poly.type
_entity_poly.pdbx_seq_one_letter_code
_entity_poly.pdbx_strand_id
1 'polypeptide(L)'
;MKYYAIRSWCLHVVKNVKVTITALSDSEVLVQKTDNNQEFASKLYTPNECQSVVAGEGVWEGTAQRVIRTIFDYNNVAYSNIVVGEVISYPGRWSSYPPHHHDQPEVYYYRFNKLQGFGCAMVGEDAYRVVHNSFITIPGELDHPQATAPGYTMYFCWMIRHLENNPWNDRIMEEEHKWLLEQNAKI
;
A
#
# COMPACT_ATOMS: atom_id res chain seq x y z
N MET A 1 1.27 -13.99 -13.76
CA MET A 1 0.39 -12.82 -13.96
C MET A 1 1.24 -11.57 -14.13
N LYS A 2 0.95 -10.70 -15.10
CA LYS A 2 1.62 -9.38 -15.22
C LYS A 2 0.87 -8.39 -14.30
N TYR A 3 1.26 -8.30 -13.04
CA TYR A 3 0.60 -7.45 -12.02
C TYR A 3 0.50 -5.96 -12.42
N TYR A 4 1.34 -5.48 -13.34
CA TYR A 4 1.31 -4.11 -13.85
C TYR A 4 0.02 -3.71 -14.58
N ALA A 5 -0.63 -4.65 -15.29
CA ALA A 5 -1.74 -4.34 -16.18
C ALA A 5 -3.12 -4.48 -15.50
N ILE A 6 -3.18 -5.19 -14.38
CA ILE A 6 -4.45 -5.40 -13.67
C ILE A 6 -4.61 -4.24 -12.70
N ARG A 7 -5.70 -3.49 -12.87
CA ARG A 7 -6.15 -2.49 -11.92
C ARG A 7 -7.20 -3.13 -11.03
N SER A 8 -7.07 -2.93 -9.73
CA SER A 8 -7.93 -3.59 -8.75
C SER A 8 -9.35 -3.04 -8.75
N TRP A 9 -10.30 -3.95 -8.55
CA TRP A 9 -11.66 -3.63 -8.16
C TRP A 9 -11.74 -3.79 -6.64
N CYS A 10 -12.49 -2.93 -5.97
CA CYS A 10 -12.68 -3.03 -4.52
C CYS A 10 -14.15 -2.91 -4.17
N LEU A 11 -14.69 -3.92 -3.49
CA LEU A 11 -16.01 -3.85 -2.89
C LEU A 11 -15.87 -3.42 -1.43
N HIS A 12 -16.24 -2.17 -1.14
CA HIS A 12 -16.27 -1.64 0.22
C HIS A 12 -17.66 -1.88 0.82
N VAL A 13 -17.70 -2.61 1.93
CA VAL A 13 -18.94 -2.98 2.62
C VAL A 13 -18.88 -2.63 4.09
N VAL A 14 -20.02 -2.27 4.64
CA VAL A 14 -20.17 -2.00 6.07
C VAL A 14 -20.47 -3.29 6.87
N LYS A 15 -20.42 -3.20 8.20
CA LYS A 15 -20.79 -4.30 9.10
C LYS A 15 -22.19 -4.85 8.76
N ASN A 16 -22.41 -6.13 9.07
CA ASN A 16 -23.70 -6.82 8.91
C ASN A 16 -24.24 -6.91 7.47
N VAL A 17 -23.42 -6.66 6.45
CA VAL A 17 -23.78 -6.91 5.05
C VAL A 17 -23.26 -8.28 4.62
N LYS A 18 -24.15 -9.18 4.21
CA LYS A 18 -23.77 -10.47 3.62
C LYS A 18 -23.27 -10.26 2.20
N VAL A 19 -22.02 -10.64 1.93
CA VAL A 19 -21.43 -10.65 0.59
C VAL A 19 -21.31 -12.09 0.10
N THR A 20 -21.70 -12.34 -1.15
CA THR A 20 -21.45 -13.62 -1.84
C THR A 20 -20.59 -13.33 -3.06
N ILE A 21 -19.44 -14.01 -3.17
CA ILE A 21 -18.51 -13.87 -4.28
C ILE A 21 -18.50 -15.20 -5.04
N THR A 22 -18.80 -15.14 -6.35
CA THR A 22 -18.72 -16.28 -7.26
C THR A 22 -17.59 -16.05 -8.23
N ALA A 23 -16.54 -16.88 -8.15
CA ALA A 23 -15.44 -16.83 -9.11
C ALA A 23 -15.88 -17.46 -10.44
N LEU A 24 -15.83 -16.69 -11.53
CA LEU A 24 -16.15 -17.17 -12.88
C LEU A 24 -14.91 -17.70 -13.63
N SER A 25 -13.74 -17.50 -13.05
CA SER A 25 -12.42 -17.96 -13.50
C SER A 25 -11.48 -18.02 -12.30
N ASP A 26 -10.24 -18.49 -12.49
CA ASP A 26 -9.18 -18.34 -11.49
C ASP A 26 -9.11 -16.88 -11.03
N SER A 27 -9.37 -16.68 -9.74
CA SER A 27 -9.58 -15.37 -9.13
C SER A 27 -8.93 -15.36 -7.75
N GLU A 28 -8.52 -14.18 -7.34
CA GLU A 28 -7.98 -13.94 -6.00
C GLU A 28 -8.73 -12.77 -5.36
N VAL A 29 -9.10 -12.95 -4.09
CA VAL A 29 -9.81 -11.93 -3.32
C VAL A 29 -9.02 -11.72 -2.04
N LEU A 30 -8.51 -10.51 -1.85
CA LEU A 30 -7.95 -10.07 -0.59
C LEU A 30 -9.08 -9.46 0.26
N VAL A 31 -9.27 -10.00 1.47
CA VAL A 31 -10.26 -9.48 2.43
C VAL A 31 -9.53 -8.74 3.53
N GLN A 32 -9.70 -7.42 3.53
CA GLN A 32 -9.22 -6.52 4.57
C GLN A 32 -10.43 -6.03 5.38
N LYS A 33 -10.33 -6.08 6.71
CA LYS A 33 -11.44 -5.75 7.60
C LYS A 33 -10.92 -5.16 8.91
N THR A 34 -11.76 -4.33 9.51
CA THR A 34 -11.56 -3.77 10.84
C THR A 34 -12.89 -3.75 11.60
N ASP A 35 -12.85 -3.49 12.91
CA ASP A 35 -14.06 -3.21 13.68
C ASP A 35 -14.62 -1.85 13.26
N ASN A 36 -15.92 -1.76 13.05
CA ASN A 36 -16.56 -0.51 12.62
C ASN A 36 -17.90 -0.32 13.34
N ASN A 37 -18.09 0.86 13.94
CA ASN A 37 -19.33 1.22 14.60
C ASN A 37 -20.30 2.00 13.69
N GLN A 38 -19.80 2.55 12.58
CA GLN A 38 -20.59 3.33 11.64
C GLN A 38 -21.36 2.46 10.64
N GLU A 39 -22.38 3.04 10.04
CA GLU A 39 -23.15 2.46 8.94
C GLU A 39 -23.02 3.35 7.70
N PHE A 40 -22.86 2.74 6.53
CA PHE A 40 -22.75 3.45 5.25
C PHE A 40 -23.18 2.55 4.09
N ALA A 41 -23.54 3.16 2.96
CA ALA A 41 -23.89 2.43 1.75
C ALA A 41 -22.67 1.68 1.21
N SER A 42 -22.84 0.40 0.88
CA SER A 42 -21.79 -0.38 0.22
C SER A 42 -21.49 0.19 -1.18
N LYS A 43 -20.23 0.18 -1.58
CA LYS A 43 -19.78 0.72 -2.87
C LYS A 43 -18.77 -0.21 -3.53
N LEU A 44 -18.94 -0.45 -4.83
CA LEU A 44 -17.94 -1.08 -5.68
C LEU A 44 -17.12 0.03 -6.36
N TYR A 45 -15.83 0.10 -6.06
CA TYR A 45 -14.88 0.98 -6.71
C TYR A 45 -14.31 0.28 -7.94
N THR A 46 -14.44 0.94 -9.08
CA THR A 46 -13.83 0.50 -10.34
C THR A 46 -12.38 0.99 -10.47
N PRO A 47 -11.57 0.35 -11.31
CA PRO A 47 -10.24 0.83 -11.71
C PRO A 47 -10.14 2.30 -12.15
N ASN A 48 -11.22 2.90 -12.63
CA ASN A 48 -11.24 4.28 -13.11
C ASN A 48 -11.59 5.27 -12.00
N GLU A 49 -12.14 4.80 -10.87
CA GLU A 49 -12.40 5.63 -9.69
C GLU A 49 -11.22 5.68 -8.72
N CYS A 50 -10.22 4.81 -8.90
CA CYS A 50 -9.02 4.80 -8.07
C CYS A 50 -8.03 5.86 -8.57
N GLN A 51 -7.43 6.61 -7.64
CA GLN A 51 -6.33 7.51 -7.96
C GLN A 51 -5.11 6.68 -8.37
N SER A 52 -4.33 7.13 -9.36
CA SER A 52 -3.09 6.48 -9.78
C SER A 52 -2.00 7.52 -9.99
N VAL A 53 -0.91 7.40 -9.26
CA VAL A 53 0.22 8.34 -9.28
C VAL A 53 1.52 7.57 -9.51
N VAL A 54 2.41 8.14 -10.32
CA VAL A 54 3.81 7.69 -10.40
C VAL A 54 4.61 8.52 -9.40
N ALA A 55 5.18 7.85 -8.39
CA ALA A 55 6.02 8.49 -7.38
C ALA A 55 7.51 8.16 -7.65
N GLY A 56 8.41 9.05 -7.24
CA GLY A 56 9.87 8.85 -7.39
C GLY A 56 10.39 8.92 -8.82
N GLU A 57 9.60 9.45 -9.75
CA GLU A 57 10.02 9.69 -11.14
C GLU A 57 10.90 10.94 -11.23
N GLY A 58 11.96 10.88 -12.04
CA GLY A 58 12.87 12.02 -12.27
C GLY A 58 13.83 12.33 -11.12
N VAL A 59 13.82 11.54 -10.04
CA VAL A 59 14.70 11.69 -8.87
C VAL A 59 15.42 10.38 -8.56
N TRP A 60 16.60 10.48 -7.92
CA TRP A 60 17.39 9.34 -7.46
C TRP A 60 17.61 8.24 -8.50
N GLU A 61 17.87 8.61 -9.77
CA GLU A 61 18.02 7.68 -10.89
C GLU A 61 16.82 6.70 -11.06
N GLY A 62 15.64 7.15 -10.63
CA GLY A 62 14.41 6.37 -10.59
C GLY A 62 14.44 5.22 -9.59
N THR A 63 15.41 5.16 -8.68
CA THR A 63 15.58 4.05 -7.71
C THR A 63 14.38 3.91 -6.77
N ALA A 64 13.58 4.94 -6.58
CA ALA A 64 12.31 4.88 -5.85
C ALA A 64 11.06 4.99 -6.74
N GLN A 65 11.21 4.84 -8.07
CA GLN A 65 10.10 4.96 -9.01
C GLN A 65 9.11 3.81 -8.83
N ARG A 66 7.83 4.15 -8.66
CA ARG A 66 6.74 3.21 -8.38
C ARG A 66 5.39 3.77 -8.79
N VAL A 67 4.41 2.90 -8.94
CA VAL A 67 3.00 3.29 -9.14
C VAL A 67 2.27 3.11 -7.82
N ILE A 68 1.63 4.16 -7.34
CA ILE A 68 0.76 4.14 -6.16
C ILE A 68 -0.67 4.29 -6.66
N ARG A 69 -1.56 3.40 -6.22
CA ARG A 69 -2.99 3.51 -6.47
C ARG A 69 -3.75 3.53 -5.16
N THR A 70 -4.39 4.66 -4.87
CA THR A 70 -5.26 4.80 -3.71
C THR A 70 -6.69 4.46 -4.15
N ILE A 71 -7.29 3.45 -3.53
CA ILE A 71 -8.68 3.07 -3.80
C ILE A 71 -9.59 4.05 -3.07
N PHE A 72 -9.37 4.20 -1.76
CA PHE A 72 -9.99 5.24 -0.96
C PHE A 72 -9.17 5.57 0.28
N ASP A 73 -9.34 6.79 0.77
CA ASP A 73 -8.71 7.34 1.95
C ASP A 73 -9.67 8.27 2.72
N TYR A 74 -9.14 8.91 3.76
CA TYR A 74 -9.92 9.85 4.57
C TYR A 74 -10.46 11.03 3.75
N ASN A 75 -9.73 11.48 2.72
CA ASN A 75 -10.11 12.65 1.93
C ASN A 75 -11.34 12.39 1.05
N ASN A 76 -11.46 11.19 0.48
CA ASN A 76 -12.57 10.86 -0.42
C ASN A 76 -13.67 9.97 0.21
N VAL A 77 -13.38 9.28 1.32
CA VAL A 77 -14.29 8.37 2.02
C VAL A 77 -14.13 8.56 3.54
N ALA A 78 -14.38 9.77 4.04
CA ALA A 78 -14.21 10.14 5.45
C ALA A 78 -15.03 9.31 6.46
N TYR A 79 -16.09 8.63 6.01
CA TYR A 79 -16.91 7.72 6.84
C TYR A 79 -16.28 6.32 6.99
N SER A 80 -15.28 6.00 6.18
CA SER A 80 -14.48 4.78 6.35
C SER A 80 -13.54 4.95 7.54
N ASN A 81 -13.30 3.88 8.27
CA ASN A 81 -12.27 3.83 9.30
C ASN A 81 -11.02 3.02 8.88
N ILE A 82 -10.91 2.73 7.59
CA ILE A 82 -9.72 2.20 6.94
C ILE A 82 -9.37 3.00 5.70
N VAL A 83 -8.09 2.96 5.35
CA VAL A 83 -7.54 3.42 4.07
C VAL A 83 -7.10 2.18 3.31
N VAL A 84 -7.33 2.13 2.00
CA VAL A 84 -6.91 1.01 1.16
C VAL A 84 -6.25 1.52 -0.11
N GLY A 85 -5.10 0.96 -0.43
CA GLY A 85 -4.43 1.18 -1.69
C GLY A 85 -3.47 0.07 -2.05
N GLU A 86 -2.79 0.25 -3.17
CA GLU A 86 -1.78 -0.68 -3.66
C GLU A 86 -0.58 0.07 -4.21
N VAL A 87 0.57 -0.60 -4.15
CA VAL A 87 1.82 -0.13 -4.75
C VAL A 87 2.35 -1.19 -5.69
N ILE A 88 2.83 -0.74 -6.85
CA ILE A 88 3.59 -1.55 -7.78
C ILE A 88 5.01 -0.99 -7.85
N SER A 89 5.94 -1.74 -7.28
CA SER A 89 7.37 -1.43 -7.26
C SER A 89 8.08 -2.15 -8.40
N TYR A 90 8.87 -1.39 -9.16
CA TYR A 90 9.64 -1.94 -10.28
C TYR A 90 10.86 -2.74 -9.78
N PRO A 91 11.46 -3.59 -10.64
CA PRO A 91 12.59 -4.41 -10.24
C PRO A 91 13.78 -3.59 -9.73
N GLY A 92 14.32 -4.00 -8.58
CA GLY A 92 15.46 -3.31 -7.95
C GLY A 92 15.12 -1.94 -7.34
N ARG A 93 13.83 -1.57 -7.25
CA ARG A 93 13.41 -0.26 -6.74
C ARG A 93 12.97 -0.29 -5.28
N TRP A 94 13.02 0.89 -4.67
CA TRP A 94 12.49 1.19 -3.36
C TRP A 94 11.08 1.77 -3.44
N SER A 95 10.28 1.46 -2.44
CA SER A 95 8.93 1.97 -2.20
C SER A 95 8.78 2.30 -0.73
N SER A 96 7.68 2.99 -0.39
CA SER A 96 7.54 3.64 0.92
C SER A 96 8.78 4.49 1.25
N TYR A 97 9.28 5.21 0.23
CA TYR A 97 10.54 5.97 0.26
C TYR A 97 10.32 7.42 -0.26
N PRO A 98 10.89 8.47 0.37
CA PRO A 98 11.75 8.46 1.56
C PRO A 98 11.10 7.79 2.78
N PRO A 99 11.89 7.26 3.73
CA PRO A 99 11.36 6.57 4.90
C PRO A 99 10.42 7.48 5.68
N HIS A 100 9.34 6.90 6.17
CA HIS A 100 8.28 7.62 6.86
C HIS A 100 7.45 6.69 7.74
N HIS A 101 6.76 7.30 8.68
CA HIS A 101 5.87 6.67 9.64
C HIS A 101 4.57 7.47 9.80
N HIS A 102 3.67 6.92 10.60
CA HIS A 102 2.42 7.50 11.07
C HIS A 102 1.91 6.65 12.25
N ASP A 103 1.06 7.23 13.11
CA ASP A 103 0.58 6.58 14.33
C ASP A 103 -0.27 5.33 14.06
N GLN A 104 -0.89 5.26 12.89
CA GLN A 104 -1.87 4.24 12.57
C GLN A 104 -1.20 2.91 12.21
N PRO A 105 -1.73 1.76 12.67
CA PRO A 105 -1.21 0.47 12.25
C PRO A 105 -1.53 0.22 10.76
N GLU A 106 -0.57 -0.39 10.09
CA GLU A 106 -0.61 -0.68 8.65
C GLU A 106 -0.25 -2.13 8.36
N VAL A 107 -0.86 -2.72 7.34
CA VAL A 107 -0.59 -4.10 6.92
C VAL A 107 -0.33 -4.13 5.43
N TYR A 108 0.79 -4.72 5.02
CA TYR A 108 1.12 -4.96 3.61
C TYR A 108 0.97 -6.44 3.26
N TYR A 109 0.21 -6.74 2.22
CA TYR A 109 0.12 -8.08 1.62
C TYR A 109 0.87 -8.10 0.29
N TYR A 110 1.84 -9.02 0.15
CA TYR A 110 2.77 -9.02 -0.98
C TYR A 110 2.46 -10.05 -2.06
N ARG A 111 2.66 -9.63 -3.30
CA ARG A 111 2.70 -10.49 -4.48
C ARG A 111 3.93 -10.17 -5.32
N PHE A 112 4.38 -11.16 -6.04
CA PHE A 112 5.48 -11.03 -6.99
C PHE A 112 5.11 -11.63 -8.34
N ASN A 113 5.61 -11.05 -9.43
CA ASN A 113 5.39 -11.55 -10.80
C ASN A 113 5.90 -12.98 -11.04
N LYS A 114 6.78 -13.49 -10.16
CA LYS A 114 7.32 -14.84 -10.12
C LYS A 114 7.19 -15.39 -8.70
N LEU A 115 6.89 -16.68 -8.55
CA LEU A 115 6.64 -17.30 -7.24
C LEU A 115 7.85 -17.26 -6.31
N GLN A 116 9.06 -17.34 -6.87
CA GLN A 116 10.33 -17.23 -6.15
C GLN A 116 10.79 -15.78 -5.91
N GLY A 117 10.00 -14.79 -6.36
CA GLY A 117 10.30 -13.39 -6.15
C GLY A 117 10.35 -13.03 -4.67
N PHE A 118 11.19 -12.06 -4.34
CA PHE A 118 11.39 -11.63 -2.97
C PHE A 118 11.74 -10.14 -2.91
N GLY A 119 11.64 -9.59 -1.71
CA GLY A 119 12.07 -8.24 -1.37
C GLY A 119 12.51 -8.18 0.09
N CYS A 120 12.83 -6.97 0.53
CA CYS A 120 13.12 -6.65 1.93
C CYS A 120 12.13 -5.59 2.40
N ALA A 121 11.48 -5.84 3.53
CA ALA A 121 10.64 -4.89 4.21
C ALA A 121 11.36 -4.48 5.50
N MET A 122 11.60 -3.18 5.68
CA MET A 122 12.03 -2.67 6.98
C MET A 122 10.80 -2.27 7.79
N VAL A 123 10.86 -2.46 9.10
CA VAL A 123 9.89 -1.95 10.07
C VAL A 123 10.68 -1.49 11.29
N GLY A 124 10.90 -0.18 11.39
CA GLY A 124 11.93 0.38 12.27
C GLY A 124 13.32 -0.14 11.87
N GLU A 125 14.08 -0.62 12.85
CA GLU A 125 15.45 -1.14 12.65
C GLU A 125 15.47 -2.57 12.09
N ASP A 126 14.36 -3.30 12.14
CA ASP A 126 14.29 -4.69 11.72
C ASP A 126 14.09 -4.82 10.21
N ALA A 127 14.77 -5.79 9.61
CA ALA A 127 14.67 -6.11 8.18
C ALA A 127 14.11 -7.53 7.97
N TYR A 128 13.04 -7.63 7.20
CA TYR A 128 12.32 -8.87 6.93
C TYR A 128 12.35 -9.22 5.45
N ARG A 129 12.68 -10.47 5.13
CA ARG A 129 12.50 -10.97 3.77
C ARG A 129 11.01 -11.19 3.51
N VAL A 130 10.48 -10.49 2.50
CA VAL A 130 9.10 -10.68 2.01
C VAL A 130 9.11 -11.50 0.72
N VAL A 131 8.10 -12.35 0.54
CA VAL A 131 7.98 -13.30 -0.57
C VAL A 131 6.56 -13.33 -1.10
N HIS A 132 6.33 -14.06 -2.19
CA HIS A 132 4.99 -14.22 -2.74
C HIS A 132 4.00 -14.76 -1.68
N ASN A 133 2.86 -14.08 -1.50
CA ASN A 133 1.82 -14.38 -0.52
C ASN A 133 2.20 -14.16 0.96
N SER A 134 3.33 -13.51 1.25
CA SER A 134 3.61 -13.07 2.61
C SER A 134 2.89 -11.76 2.96
N PHE A 135 2.93 -11.39 4.23
CA PHE A 135 2.48 -10.10 4.71
C PHE A 135 3.46 -9.56 5.76
N ILE A 136 3.41 -8.26 6.04
CA ILE A 136 3.99 -7.66 7.24
C ILE A 136 2.94 -6.85 7.98
N THR A 137 3.19 -6.62 9.27
CA THR A 137 2.42 -5.70 10.11
C THR A 137 3.34 -4.60 10.57
N ILE A 138 2.87 -3.36 10.48
CA ILE A 138 3.55 -2.15 10.93
C ILE A 138 2.70 -1.64 12.11
N PRO A 139 3.19 -1.71 13.36
CA PRO A 139 2.42 -1.35 14.55
C PRO A 139 1.99 0.13 14.66
N GLY A 140 2.54 1.01 13.81
CA GLY A 140 2.48 2.48 13.93
C GLY A 140 3.83 3.02 14.42
N GLU A 141 4.09 4.31 14.20
CA GLU A 141 5.31 5.04 14.64
C GLU A 141 6.66 4.53 14.13
N LEU A 142 6.67 3.52 13.26
CA LEU A 142 7.88 2.91 12.74
C LEU A 142 8.02 3.18 11.24
N ASP A 143 9.19 3.66 10.84
CA ASP A 143 9.53 3.83 9.44
C ASP A 143 9.52 2.46 8.72
N HIS A 144 8.97 2.42 7.51
CA HIS A 144 8.71 1.14 6.85
C HIS A 144 9.07 1.11 5.35
N PRO A 145 10.31 1.49 4.96
CA PRO A 145 10.73 1.44 3.56
C PRO A 145 10.81 -0.01 3.04
N GLN A 146 10.59 -0.17 1.74
CA GLN A 146 10.44 -1.45 1.07
C GLN A 146 11.39 -1.55 -0.13
N ALA A 147 12.20 -2.58 -0.22
CA ALA A 147 13.11 -2.83 -1.33
C ALA A 147 12.69 -4.06 -2.15
N THR A 148 12.55 -3.87 -3.47
CA THR A 148 12.22 -4.95 -4.40
C THR A 148 13.50 -5.57 -4.95
N ALA A 149 13.62 -6.91 -4.95
CA ALA A 149 14.80 -7.54 -5.54
C ALA A 149 14.89 -7.30 -7.07
N PRO A 150 16.10 -7.15 -7.63
CA PRO A 150 16.30 -7.05 -9.08
C PRO A 150 15.65 -8.21 -9.85
N GLY A 151 15.13 -7.93 -11.03
CA GLY A 151 14.43 -8.91 -11.89
C GLY A 151 12.99 -9.27 -11.47
N TYR A 152 12.54 -8.86 -10.27
CA TYR A 152 11.18 -9.11 -9.79
C TYR A 152 10.34 -7.86 -9.72
N THR A 153 9.07 -7.98 -10.03
CA THR A 153 8.07 -6.98 -9.70
C THR A 153 7.51 -7.28 -8.34
N MET A 154 7.48 -6.30 -7.44
CA MET A 154 6.77 -6.41 -6.18
C MET A 154 5.47 -5.62 -6.28
N TYR A 155 4.40 -6.27 -5.86
CA TYR A 155 3.10 -5.67 -5.59
C TYR A 155 2.85 -5.78 -4.10
N PHE A 156 2.31 -4.73 -3.49
CA PHE A 156 1.67 -4.89 -2.19
C PHE A 156 0.38 -4.09 -2.10
N CYS A 157 -0.64 -4.72 -1.52
CA CYS A 157 -1.87 -4.05 -1.10
C CYS A 157 -1.72 -3.66 0.37
N TRP A 158 -2.07 -2.43 0.68
CA TRP A 158 -1.94 -1.87 2.02
C TRP A 158 -3.30 -1.50 2.60
N MET A 159 -3.44 -1.72 3.91
CA MET A 159 -4.57 -1.27 4.71
C MET A 159 -4.03 -0.53 5.93
N ILE A 160 -4.53 0.69 6.15
CA ILE A 160 -4.27 1.47 7.36
C ILE A 160 -5.59 1.57 8.13
N ARG A 161 -5.57 1.26 9.44
CA ARG A 161 -6.74 1.46 10.31
C ARG A 161 -6.65 2.84 10.95
N HIS A 162 -7.66 3.68 10.76
CA HIS A 162 -7.77 4.95 11.47
C HIS A 162 -7.85 4.73 12.99
N LEU A 163 -7.19 5.61 13.75
CA LEU A 163 -7.36 5.68 15.19
C LEU A 163 -8.53 6.62 15.55
N GLU A 164 -9.11 6.40 16.72
CA GLU A 164 -10.20 7.25 17.22
C GLU A 164 -9.71 8.69 17.42
N ASN A 165 -10.40 9.65 16.81
CA ASN A 165 -10.03 11.08 16.77
C ASN A 165 -8.65 11.37 16.15
N ASN A 166 -8.02 10.38 15.51
CA ASN A 166 -6.73 10.52 14.82
C ASN A 166 -6.74 9.66 13.54
N PRO A 167 -7.52 10.07 12.51
CA PRO A 167 -7.49 9.39 11.22
C PRO A 167 -6.15 9.63 10.52
N TRP A 168 -5.73 8.62 9.76
CA TRP A 168 -4.58 8.76 8.87
C TRP A 168 -4.90 9.79 7.79
N ASN A 169 -4.01 10.78 7.63
CA ASN A 169 -4.14 11.83 6.63
C ASN A 169 -2.94 11.88 5.70
N ASP A 170 -1.74 11.93 6.28
CA ASP A 170 -0.48 11.90 5.54
C ASP A 170 0.61 11.24 6.39
N ARG A 171 1.75 11.00 5.76
CA ARG A 171 2.94 10.40 6.35
C ARG A 171 3.85 11.46 6.97
N ILE A 172 4.56 11.07 8.03
CA ILE A 172 5.62 11.84 8.68
C ILE A 172 6.95 11.32 8.16
N MET A 173 7.71 12.18 7.46
CA MET A 173 9.00 11.82 6.90
C MET A 173 10.05 11.75 8.01
N GLU A 174 10.89 10.71 7.97
CA GLU A 174 12.03 10.56 8.87
C GLU A 174 12.94 11.79 8.77
N GLU A 175 13.21 12.45 9.91
CA GLU A 175 13.85 13.77 9.96
C GLU A 175 15.20 13.77 9.23
N GLU A 176 16.01 12.74 9.46
CA GLU A 176 17.35 12.58 8.88
C GLU A 176 17.33 12.41 7.35
N HIS A 177 16.17 12.17 6.77
CA HIS A 177 15.99 11.90 5.34
C HIS A 177 15.17 12.96 4.62
N LYS A 178 14.69 14.01 5.33
CA LYS A 178 13.92 15.11 4.72
C LYS A 178 14.69 15.88 3.65
N TRP A 179 16.02 15.91 3.71
CA TRP A 179 16.87 16.53 2.68
C TRP A 179 16.63 15.94 1.29
N LEU A 180 16.16 14.68 1.19
CA LEU A 180 15.80 14.05 -0.08
C LEU A 180 14.64 14.76 -0.79
N LEU A 181 13.80 15.50 -0.06
CA LEU A 181 12.64 16.24 -0.60
C LEU A 181 13.02 17.61 -1.15
N GLU A 182 14.26 18.07 -0.94
CA GLU A 182 14.73 19.35 -1.43
C GLU A 182 14.87 19.36 -2.97
N GLN A 183 14.57 20.51 -3.57
CA GLN A 183 14.76 20.68 -5.00
C GLN A 183 16.26 20.61 -5.34
N ASN A 184 16.64 19.70 -6.23
CA ASN A 184 18.04 19.41 -6.59
C ASN A 184 18.89 18.83 -5.44
N ALA A 185 18.28 18.06 -4.52
CA ALA A 185 19.01 17.26 -3.55
C ALA A 185 20.18 16.53 -4.25
N LYS A 186 21.41 16.76 -3.75
CA LYS A 186 22.62 16.16 -4.32
C LYS A 186 22.73 14.72 -3.84
N ILE A 187 22.99 13.80 -4.77
CA ILE A 187 23.12 12.36 -4.55
C ILE A 187 24.58 11.98 -4.74
#